data_AF-A0A2S6IQN8-F1
#
_entry.id   AF-A0A2S6IQN8-F1
#
_cell.length_a   1.000
_cell.length_b   1.000
_cell.length_c   1.000
_cell.angle_alpha   90.00
_cell.angle_beta   90.00
_cell.angle_gamma   90.00
#
_symmetry.space_group_name_H-M   'P 1'
#
loop_
_entity.id
_entity.type
_entity.pdbx_description
1 polymer ?
#
loop_
_entity_poly.entity_id
_entity_poly.type
_entity_poly.pdbx_seq_one_letter_code
_entity_poly.pdbx_strand_id
1 'polypeptide(L)'
;MSRTRTLFEDPSYYLFKFRDSRQFALRITILSLSLLPMKQFLLLLSVILISSCATQKAINPNDVEPSIDAWHEAAAQADFKKYFDLMTTDGVFIGTDATENWQIAEFKAFSKPYFDKGKAWSFTALERHVYSENGVVYFDELLDTQMGICRGSGVMKMEDGNWKIAHYVLSIAVPNENVSSLTQLKKEWDAEYMKKLRAQ
;
A
#
# COMPACT_ATOMS: atom_id res chain seq x y z
N MET A 1 -74.29 -60.49 55.59
CA MET A 1 -73.60 -59.67 56.62
C MET A 1 -72.10 -59.80 56.35
N SER A 2 -71.46 -58.80 55.72
CA SER A 2 -70.61 -57.73 56.34
C SER A 2 -69.33 -58.30 57.02
N ARG A 3 -68.11 -57.79 56.87
CA ARG A 3 -67.65 -56.40 56.68
C ARG A 3 -66.16 -56.36 56.27
N THR A 4 -65.76 -55.26 55.66
CA THR A 4 -64.52 -54.91 54.94
C THR A 4 -63.36 -54.41 55.83
N ARG A 5 -62.11 -54.62 55.36
CA ARG A 5 -60.84 -54.12 55.94
C ARG A 5 -60.27 -53.08 54.98
N THR A 6 -60.13 -51.81 55.41
CA THR A 6 -59.65 -50.70 54.58
C THR A 6 -58.15 -50.47 54.76
N LEU A 7 -57.45 -50.39 53.63
CA LEU A 7 -56.09 -49.86 53.45
C LEU A 7 -56.13 -48.33 53.57
N PHE A 8 -55.15 -47.74 54.27
CA PHE A 8 -54.84 -46.32 54.16
C PHE A 8 -53.38 -46.19 53.75
N GLU A 9 -53.18 -45.61 52.56
CA GLU A 9 -51.89 -45.28 51.96
C GLU A 9 -51.30 -44.05 52.65
N ASP A 10 -49.98 -44.09 52.89
CA ASP A 10 -49.20 -43.00 53.47
C ASP A 10 -48.92 -41.91 52.40
N PRO A 11 -49.40 -40.66 52.57
CA PRO A 11 -49.23 -39.58 51.59
C PRO A 11 -47.78 -39.09 51.43
N SER A 12 -46.86 -39.50 52.31
CA SER A 12 -45.50 -38.96 52.36
C SER A 12 -44.57 -39.48 51.26
N TYR A 13 -44.91 -40.59 50.58
CA TYR A 13 -44.08 -41.18 49.51
C TYR A 13 -44.13 -40.41 48.18
N TYR A 14 -45.18 -39.62 47.93
CA TYR A 14 -45.30 -38.83 46.69
C TYR A 14 -44.56 -37.49 46.75
N LEU A 15 -44.21 -36.99 47.95
CA LEU A 15 -43.51 -35.71 48.11
C LEU A 15 -42.01 -35.79 47.80
N PHE A 16 -41.40 -36.98 47.87
CA PHE A 16 -39.95 -37.14 47.72
C PHE A 16 -39.47 -37.28 46.27
N LYS A 17 -40.35 -37.60 45.31
CA LYS A 17 -40.00 -37.73 43.88
C LYS A 17 -40.13 -36.44 43.05
N PHE A 18 -40.73 -35.38 43.59
CA PHE A 18 -40.97 -34.14 42.83
C PHE A 18 -39.99 -32.99 43.10
N ARG A 19 -39.10 -33.14 44.09
CA ARG A 19 -38.19 -32.08 44.53
C ARG A 19 -36.83 -32.10 43.82
N ASP A 20 -36.43 -33.26 43.28
CA ASP A 20 -35.08 -33.46 42.73
C ASP A 20 -35.00 -33.18 41.22
N SER A 21 -36.03 -33.57 40.46
CA SER A 21 -36.10 -33.34 39.00
C SER A 21 -36.15 -31.85 38.62
N ARG A 22 -36.78 -31.01 39.47
CA ARG A 22 -36.79 -29.55 39.26
C ARG A 22 -35.44 -28.90 39.54
N GLN A 23 -34.71 -29.36 40.57
CA GLN A 23 -33.37 -28.84 40.90
C GLN A 23 -32.33 -29.25 39.85
N PHE A 24 -32.41 -30.47 39.33
CA PHE A 24 -31.54 -30.95 38.25
C PHE A 24 -31.84 -30.23 36.92
N ALA A 25 -33.12 -30.07 36.57
CA ALA A 25 -33.53 -29.31 35.38
C ALA A 25 -33.12 -27.82 35.48
N LEU A 26 -33.27 -27.19 36.66
CA LEU A 26 -32.85 -25.80 36.88
C LEU A 26 -31.32 -25.65 36.80
N ARG A 27 -30.55 -26.60 37.34
CA ARG A 27 -29.07 -26.60 37.24
C ARG A 27 -28.56 -26.79 35.81
N ILE A 28 -29.18 -27.67 35.02
CA ILE A 28 -28.85 -27.85 33.59
C ILE A 28 -29.25 -26.60 32.78
N THR A 29 -30.38 -25.97 33.12
CA THR A 29 -30.85 -24.75 32.45
C THR A 29 -29.99 -23.53 32.79
N ILE A 30 -29.45 -23.42 34.01
CA ILE A 30 -28.54 -22.33 34.42
C ILE A 30 -27.12 -22.53 33.87
N LEU A 31 -26.63 -23.77 33.75
CA LEU A 31 -25.38 -24.05 33.04
C LEU A 31 -25.49 -23.80 31.53
N SER A 32 -26.65 -24.06 30.90
CA SER A 32 -26.86 -23.75 29.48
C SER A 32 -27.09 -22.26 29.22
N LEU A 33 -27.73 -21.51 30.14
CA LEU A 33 -27.92 -20.05 30.07
C LEU A 33 -26.64 -19.23 30.23
N SER A 34 -25.65 -19.73 30.97
CA SER A 34 -24.37 -19.02 31.21
C SER A 34 -23.35 -19.19 30.07
N LEU A 35 -23.53 -20.20 29.20
CA LEU A 35 -22.69 -20.45 28.02
C LEU A 35 -23.24 -19.83 26.72
N LEU A 36 -24.52 -19.45 26.71
CA LEU A 36 -25.20 -18.70 25.65
C LEU A 36 -24.49 -17.37 25.27
N PRO A 37 -24.10 -16.49 26.23
CA PRO A 37 -23.41 -15.25 25.89
C PRO A 37 -21.98 -15.50 25.39
N MET A 38 -21.30 -16.56 25.86
CA MET A 38 -19.94 -16.88 25.42
C MET A 38 -19.91 -17.45 24.00
N LYS A 39 -20.89 -18.28 23.61
CA LYS A 39 -21.02 -18.77 22.23
C LYS A 39 -21.42 -17.66 21.27
N GLN A 40 -22.33 -16.77 21.68
CA GLN A 40 -22.70 -15.59 20.89
C GLN A 40 -21.54 -14.59 20.77
N PHE A 41 -20.76 -14.39 21.84
CA PHE A 41 -19.56 -13.56 21.83
C PHE A 41 -18.46 -14.14 20.95
N LEU A 42 -18.21 -15.45 21.03
CA LEU A 42 -17.28 -16.15 20.13
C LEU A 42 -17.75 -16.10 18.67
N LEU A 43 -19.06 -16.20 18.42
CA LEU A 43 -19.64 -16.04 17.08
C LEU A 43 -19.42 -14.60 16.57
N LEU A 44 -19.69 -13.59 17.40
CA LEU A 44 -19.49 -12.18 17.05
C LEU A 44 -18.00 -11.88 16.78
N LEU A 45 -17.11 -12.40 17.62
CA LEU A 45 -15.67 -12.26 17.48
C LEU A 45 -15.18 -12.95 16.20
N SER A 46 -15.72 -14.12 15.86
CA SER A 46 -15.41 -14.81 14.60
C SER A 46 -15.90 -14.04 13.37
N VAL A 47 -17.07 -13.40 13.42
CA VAL A 47 -17.60 -12.55 12.35
C VAL A 47 -16.73 -11.29 12.17
N ILE A 48 -16.28 -10.67 13.25
CA ILE A 48 -15.36 -9.52 13.20
C ILE A 48 -14.00 -9.90 12.61
N LEU A 49 -13.46 -11.08 12.98
CA LEU A 49 -12.20 -11.59 12.45
C LEU A 49 -12.28 -11.91 10.95
N ILE A 50 -13.40 -12.45 10.47
CA ILE A 50 -13.60 -12.75 9.04
C ILE A 50 -13.81 -11.46 8.22
N SER A 51 -14.45 -10.43 8.78
CA SER A 51 -14.60 -9.12 8.13
C SER A 51 -13.30 -8.31 8.04
N SER A 52 -12.23 -8.71 8.74
CA SER A 52 -10.93 -8.02 8.67
C SER A 52 -10.04 -8.50 7.52
N CYS A 53 -10.52 -9.39 6.64
CA CYS A 53 -9.96 -9.55 5.30
C CYS A 53 -10.21 -8.25 4.53
N ALA A 54 -9.31 -7.28 4.73
CA ALA A 54 -9.30 -6.04 4.00
C ALA A 54 -9.19 -6.36 2.50
N THR A 55 -10.28 -6.20 1.78
CA THR A 55 -10.26 -6.13 0.32
C THR A 55 -9.35 -4.97 -0.04
N GLN A 56 -8.14 -5.24 -0.57
CA GLN A 56 -7.33 -4.18 -1.17
C GLN A 56 -8.18 -3.57 -2.29
N LYS A 57 -8.62 -2.32 -2.08
CA LYS A 57 -9.30 -1.56 -3.12
C LYS A 57 -8.34 -1.51 -4.30
N ALA A 58 -8.75 -2.06 -5.44
CA ALA A 58 -7.98 -1.93 -6.67
C ALA A 58 -7.77 -0.44 -6.93
N ILE A 59 -6.51 -0.04 -7.02
CA ILE A 59 -6.17 1.35 -7.29
C ILE A 59 -6.55 1.61 -8.73
N ASN A 60 -7.38 2.63 -8.96
CA ASN A 60 -7.67 3.05 -10.31
C ASN A 60 -6.42 3.78 -10.83
N PRO A 61 -5.78 3.30 -11.91
CA PRO A 61 -4.61 3.93 -12.49
C PRO A 61 -4.79 5.44 -12.74
N ASN A 62 -6.01 5.86 -13.09
CA ASN A 62 -6.34 7.27 -13.34
C ASN A 62 -6.24 8.17 -12.09
N ASP A 63 -6.20 7.60 -10.88
CA ASP A 63 -6.15 8.38 -9.63
C ASP A 63 -4.75 8.98 -9.38
N VAL A 64 -3.68 8.43 -9.99
CA VAL A 64 -2.30 8.91 -9.76
C VAL A 64 -1.78 9.84 -10.85
N GLU A 65 -2.28 9.70 -12.09
CA GLU A 65 -1.81 10.48 -13.24
C GLU A 65 -1.85 12.00 -13.01
N PRO A 66 -2.91 12.59 -12.42
CA PRO A 66 -2.93 14.02 -12.16
C PRO A 66 -1.82 14.51 -11.23
N SER A 67 -1.37 13.65 -10.29
CA SER A 67 -0.23 13.99 -9.41
C SER A 67 1.09 13.98 -10.18
N ILE A 68 1.28 13.02 -11.08
CA ILE A 68 2.47 12.92 -11.94
C ILE A 68 2.53 14.13 -12.89
N ASP A 69 1.41 14.48 -13.52
CA ASP A 69 1.34 15.65 -14.41
C ASP A 69 1.56 16.96 -13.64
N ALA A 70 0.99 17.10 -12.45
CA ALA A 70 1.23 18.26 -11.59
C ALA A 70 2.70 18.37 -11.15
N TRP A 71 3.40 17.23 -11.01
CA TRP A 71 4.82 17.19 -10.67
C TRP A 71 5.68 17.65 -11.85
N HIS A 72 5.40 17.16 -13.06
CA HIS A 72 6.06 17.66 -14.28
C HIS A 72 5.79 19.15 -14.53
N GLU A 73 4.53 19.59 -14.33
CA GLU A 73 4.14 20.99 -14.46
C GLU A 73 4.89 21.89 -13.47
N ALA A 74 4.99 21.46 -12.21
CA ALA A 74 5.70 22.23 -11.18
C ALA A 74 7.19 22.40 -11.53
N ALA A 75 7.83 21.41 -12.13
CA ALA A 75 9.19 21.55 -12.65
C ALA A 75 9.25 22.53 -13.83
N ALA A 76 8.34 22.40 -14.80
CA ALA A 76 8.30 23.26 -15.98
C ALA A 76 8.09 24.74 -15.62
N GLN A 77 7.33 25.01 -14.55
CA GLN A 77 7.09 26.35 -13.99
C GLN A 77 8.16 26.81 -13.00
N ALA A 78 9.17 25.98 -12.73
CA ALA A 78 10.19 26.20 -11.70
C ALA A 78 9.60 26.48 -10.30
N ASP A 79 8.47 25.87 -9.96
CA ASP A 79 7.87 25.91 -8.63
C ASP A 79 8.52 24.85 -7.73
N PHE A 80 9.63 25.25 -7.08
CA PHE A 80 10.40 24.37 -6.20
C PHE A 80 9.55 23.79 -5.07
N LYS A 81 8.64 24.59 -4.49
CA LYS A 81 7.83 24.13 -3.35
C LYS A 81 6.81 23.09 -3.80
N LYS A 82 6.02 23.40 -4.83
CA LYS A 82 5.00 22.47 -5.36
C LYS A 82 5.65 21.18 -5.86
N TYR A 83 6.79 21.28 -6.55
CA TYR A 83 7.52 20.13 -7.07
C TYR A 83 7.92 19.16 -5.97
N PHE A 84 8.53 19.66 -4.89
CA PHE A 84 8.99 18.81 -3.79
C PHE A 84 7.87 18.41 -2.81
N ASP A 85 6.76 19.12 -2.74
CA ASP A 85 5.57 18.72 -1.97
C ASP A 85 4.87 17.49 -2.58
N LEU A 86 5.01 17.32 -3.90
CA LEU A 86 4.54 16.16 -4.66
C LEU A 86 5.52 14.96 -4.61
N MET A 87 6.65 15.10 -3.90
CA MET A 87 7.54 14.00 -3.58
C MET A 87 7.40 13.61 -2.11
N THR A 88 7.62 12.34 -1.83
CA THR A 88 7.66 11.84 -0.44
C THR A 88 8.88 12.39 0.31
N THR A 89 8.80 12.39 1.64
CA THR A 89 9.90 12.88 2.50
C THR A 89 11.17 12.02 2.43
N ASP A 90 11.05 10.79 1.99
CA ASP A 90 12.11 9.81 1.74
C ASP A 90 12.34 9.57 0.23
N GLY A 91 11.91 10.53 -0.62
CA GLY A 91 11.94 10.38 -2.06
C GLY A 91 13.33 10.22 -2.65
N VAL A 92 13.42 9.43 -3.73
CA VAL A 92 14.66 9.19 -4.48
C VAL A 92 14.49 9.67 -5.92
N PHE A 93 15.51 10.35 -6.45
CA PHE A 93 15.60 10.72 -7.85
C PHE A 93 16.92 10.21 -8.44
N ILE A 94 16.82 9.49 -9.55
CA ILE A 94 17.94 8.98 -10.33
C ILE A 94 17.90 9.66 -11.70
N GLY A 95 18.95 10.43 -11.99
CA GLY A 95 19.09 11.14 -13.25
C GLY A 95 19.62 10.24 -14.38
N THR A 96 20.01 10.85 -15.49
CA THR A 96 20.45 10.12 -16.69
C THR A 96 21.93 9.77 -16.65
N ASP A 97 22.74 10.45 -15.83
CA ASP A 97 24.16 10.14 -15.63
C ASP A 97 24.34 9.08 -14.54
N ALA A 98 25.29 8.14 -14.72
CA ALA A 98 25.45 7.01 -13.79
C ALA A 98 26.01 7.40 -12.40
N THR A 99 26.36 8.67 -12.20
CA THR A 99 26.72 9.23 -10.89
C THR A 99 25.52 9.83 -10.15
N GLU A 100 24.36 9.94 -10.80
CA GLU A 100 23.17 10.63 -10.29
C GLU A 100 22.23 9.67 -9.56
N ASN A 101 22.39 9.59 -8.24
CA ASN A 101 21.43 8.95 -7.35
C ASN A 101 21.32 9.79 -6.09
N TRP A 102 20.20 10.52 -5.95
CA TRP A 102 20.03 11.47 -4.87
C TRP A 102 18.87 11.07 -3.98
N GLN A 103 19.13 11.11 -2.67
CA GLN A 103 18.05 11.21 -1.69
C GLN A 103 17.47 12.62 -1.73
N ILE A 104 16.22 12.79 -1.28
CA ILE A 104 15.46 14.03 -1.47
C ILE A 104 16.20 15.31 -1.02
N ALA A 105 16.99 15.25 0.05
CA ALA A 105 17.74 16.39 0.58
C ALA A 105 18.87 16.82 -0.36
N GLU A 106 19.60 15.85 -0.90
CA GLU A 106 20.66 16.07 -1.89
C GLU A 106 20.07 16.55 -3.20
N PHE A 107 18.95 15.97 -3.63
CA PHE A 107 18.27 16.37 -4.86
C PHE A 107 17.73 17.80 -4.78
N LYS A 108 17.15 18.19 -3.64
CA LYS A 108 16.77 19.58 -3.35
C LYS A 108 17.96 20.52 -3.48
N ALA A 109 19.11 20.19 -2.88
CA ALA A 109 20.31 21.02 -2.94
C ALA A 109 20.86 21.14 -4.38
N PHE A 110 20.93 20.02 -5.11
CA PHE A 110 21.38 19.96 -6.50
C PHE A 110 20.48 20.77 -7.43
N SER A 111 19.16 20.62 -7.29
CA SER A 111 18.17 21.22 -8.19
C SER A 111 17.92 22.70 -7.92
N LYS A 112 18.10 23.18 -6.67
CA LYS A 112 17.74 24.54 -6.24
C LYS A 112 18.27 25.65 -7.17
N PRO A 113 19.53 25.65 -7.64
CA PRO A 113 20.03 26.68 -8.54
C PRO A 113 19.32 26.74 -9.90
N TYR A 114 18.74 25.64 -10.37
CA TYR A 114 17.98 25.58 -11.62
C TYR A 114 16.59 26.18 -11.46
N PHE A 115 15.90 25.81 -10.36
CA PHE A 115 14.61 26.37 -9.99
C PHE A 115 14.70 27.88 -9.71
N ASP A 116 15.74 28.33 -8.97
CA ASP A 116 15.95 29.75 -8.68
C ASP A 116 16.19 30.60 -9.95
N LYS A 117 16.69 29.98 -11.02
CA LYS A 117 16.89 30.63 -12.34
C LYS A 117 15.64 30.59 -13.23
N GLY A 118 14.53 30.02 -12.75
CA GLY A 118 13.31 29.82 -13.53
C GLY A 118 13.48 28.82 -14.69
N LYS A 119 14.50 27.96 -14.63
CA LYS A 119 14.87 27.04 -15.71
C LYS A 119 15.27 25.67 -15.13
N ALA A 120 14.27 24.93 -14.65
CA ALA A 120 14.42 23.52 -14.35
C ALA A 120 14.19 22.69 -15.63
N TRP A 121 13.66 21.48 -15.50
CA TRP A 121 13.26 20.62 -16.61
C TRP A 121 11.79 20.85 -17.00
N SER A 122 11.48 20.56 -18.27
CA SER A 122 10.12 20.63 -18.81
C SER A 122 9.87 19.35 -19.57
N PHE A 123 9.09 18.46 -18.96
CA PHE A 123 8.78 17.14 -19.52
C PHE A 123 7.29 17.04 -19.77
N THR A 124 6.92 16.53 -20.95
CA THR A 124 5.52 16.30 -21.32
C THR A 124 5.35 14.83 -21.64
N ALA A 125 4.38 14.17 -21.00
CA ALA A 125 4.11 12.77 -21.30
C ALA A 125 3.52 12.59 -22.70
N LEU A 126 4.13 11.69 -23.46
CA LEU A 126 3.66 11.18 -24.75
C LEU A 126 2.80 9.93 -24.56
N GLU A 127 3.20 9.11 -23.60
CA GLU A 127 2.58 7.83 -23.25
C GLU A 127 2.84 7.59 -21.76
N ARG A 128 1.86 6.99 -21.07
CA ARG A 128 2.02 6.57 -19.67
C ARG A 128 1.29 5.26 -19.42
N HIS A 129 1.97 4.37 -18.73
CA HIS A 129 1.40 3.14 -18.20
C HIS A 129 1.51 3.15 -16.69
N VAL A 130 0.41 2.83 -16.02
CA VAL A 130 0.34 2.77 -14.56
C VAL A 130 -0.09 1.37 -14.14
N TYR A 131 0.63 0.83 -13.18
CA TYR A 131 0.47 -0.52 -12.65
C TYR A 131 0.20 -0.47 -11.16
N SER A 132 -0.54 -1.46 -10.67
CA SER A 132 -0.79 -1.63 -9.25
C SER A 132 -0.76 -3.10 -8.89
N GLU A 133 0.13 -3.50 -8.00
CA GLU A 133 0.21 -4.87 -7.50
C GLU A 133 0.53 -4.88 -6.01
N ASN A 134 -0.24 -5.65 -5.22
CA ASN A 134 -0.07 -5.81 -3.77
C ASN A 134 0.03 -4.49 -2.97
N GLY A 135 -0.66 -3.43 -3.43
CA GLY A 135 -0.66 -2.11 -2.79
C GLY A 135 0.54 -1.22 -3.17
N VAL A 136 1.38 -1.64 -4.10
CA VAL A 136 2.43 -0.81 -4.72
C VAL A 136 1.89 -0.27 -6.05
N VAL A 137 2.03 1.04 -6.25
CA VAL A 137 1.72 1.69 -7.53
C VAL A 137 3.01 2.14 -8.17
N TYR A 138 3.19 1.80 -9.44
CA TYR A 138 4.36 2.20 -10.20
C TYR A 138 3.95 2.49 -11.65
N PHE A 139 4.80 3.22 -12.36
CA PHE A 139 4.50 3.67 -13.70
C PHE A 139 5.75 3.74 -14.56
N ASP A 140 5.54 3.68 -15.87
CA ASP A 140 6.49 4.14 -16.86
C ASP A 140 5.83 5.15 -17.80
N GLU A 141 6.63 6.05 -18.35
CA GLU A 141 6.18 7.06 -19.28
C GLU A 141 7.26 7.33 -20.34
N LEU A 142 6.82 7.60 -21.56
CA LEU A 142 7.66 8.26 -22.56
C LEU A 142 7.42 9.75 -22.51
N LEU A 143 8.49 10.52 -22.50
CA LEU A 143 8.47 11.96 -22.31
C LEU A 143 9.06 12.67 -23.52
N ASP A 144 8.41 13.75 -23.95
CA ASP A 144 9.02 14.78 -24.76
C ASP A 144 9.83 15.73 -23.86
N THR A 145 11.12 15.87 -24.15
CA THR A 145 12.09 16.61 -23.32
C THR A 145 13.08 17.36 -24.20
N GLN A 146 13.91 18.23 -23.61
CA GLN A 146 14.99 18.90 -24.35
C GLN A 146 16.07 17.92 -24.86
N MET A 147 16.13 16.69 -24.34
CA MET A 147 17.04 15.63 -24.77
C MET A 147 16.43 14.72 -25.85
N GLY A 148 15.21 15.01 -26.32
CA GLY A 148 14.40 14.09 -27.12
C GLY A 148 13.59 13.15 -26.23
N ILE A 149 13.29 11.95 -26.74
CA ILE A 149 12.48 10.97 -26.00
C ILE A 149 13.28 10.45 -24.80
N CYS A 150 12.75 10.68 -23.60
CA CYS A 150 13.22 10.02 -22.39
C CYS A 150 12.16 9.04 -21.87
N ARG A 151 12.61 8.07 -21.07
CA ARG A 151 11.75 7.20 -20.29
C ARG A 151 11.81 7.62 -18.83
N GLY A 152 10.66 7.98 -18.28
CA GLY A 152 10.46 8.10 -16.85
C GLY A 152 9.96 6.76 -16.30
N SER A 153 10.42 6.37 -15.11
CA SER A 153 9.82 5.27 -14.36
C SER A 153 9.79 5.62 -12.90
N GLY A 154 8.66 5.38 -12.24
CA GLY A 154 8.50 5.80 -10.86
C GLY A 154 7.58 4.95 -10.02
N VAL A 155 7.68 5.15 -8.71
CA VAL A 155 6.83 4.53 -7.69
C VAL A 155 6.02 5.64 -7.02
N MET A 156 4.72 5.41 -6.87
CA MET A 156 3.80 6.30 -6.19
C MET A 156 3.51 5.77 -4.78
N LYS A 157 3.44 6.68 -3.81
CA LYS A 157 3.06 6.39 -2.42
C LYS A 157 1.97 7.35 -1.99
N MET A 158 0.97 6.84 -1.28
CA MET A 158 -0.05 7.67 -0.66
C MET A 158 0.47 8.19 0.68
N GLU A 159 0.57 9.51 0.83
CA GLU A 159 0.92 10.18 2.10
C GLU A 159 -0.15 11.24 2.40
N ASP A 160 -0.75 11.16 3.58
CA ASP A 160 -1.80 12.09 4.04
C ASP A 160 -2.95 12.26 3.03
N GLY A 161 -3.32 11.18 2.34
CA GLY A 161 -4.38 11.18 1.33
C GLY A 161 -3.99 11.74 -0.04
N ASN A 162 -2.70 12.03 -0.27
CA ASN A 162 -2.18 12.51 -1.55
C ASN A 162 -1.21 11.52 -2.16
N TRP A 163 -1.33 11.28 -3.46
CA TRP A 163 -0.34 10.53 -4.22
C TRP A 163 0.93 11.35 -4.42
N LYS A 164 2.08 10.78 -4.08
CA LYS A 164 3.39 11.41 -4.21
C LYS A 164 4.41 10.50 -4.86
N ILE A 165 5.39 11.09 -5.53
CA ILE A 165 6.54 10.40 -6.11
C ILE A 165 7.45 9.92 -4.96
N ALA A 166 7.58 8.62 -4.83
CA ALA A 166 8.48 7.97 -3.87
C ALA A 166 9.85 7.66 -4.47
N HIS A 167 9.87 7.27 -5.73
CA HIS A 167 11.08 6.97 -6.47
C HIS A 167 10.89 7.37 -7.92
N TYR A 168 11.90 7.95 -8.55
CA TYR A 168 11.87 8.29 -9.96
C TYR A 168 13.21 8.03 -10.63
N VAL A 169 13.18 7.48 -11.83
CA VAL A 169 14.33 7.23 -12.70
C VAL A 169 14.06 7.88 -14.05
N LEU A 170 14.99 8.70 -14.52
CA LEU A 170 14.98 9.26 -15.87
C LEU A 170 16.05 8.57 -16.72
N SER A 171 15.70 8.13 -17.92
CA SER A 171 16.64 7.50 -18.84
C SER A 171 16.47 8.03 -20.25
N ILE A 172 17.56 8.29 -20.96
CA ILE A 172 17.51 8.64 -22.39
C ILE A 172 17.10 7.37 -23.16
N ALA A 173 16.03 7.45 -23.96
CA ALA A 173 15.60 6.32 -24.78
C ALA A 173 16.38 6.30 -26.09
N VAL A 174 17.30 5.33 -26.21
CA VAL A 174 18.21 5.23 -27.35
C VAL A 174 17.74 4.13 -28.30
N PRO A 175 17.56 4.42 -29.61
CA PRO A 175 17.28 3.40 -30.59
C PRO A 175 18.36 2.32 -30.60
N ASN A 176 17.96 1.04 -30.64
CA ASN A 176 18.87 -0.09 -30.48
C ASN A 176 19.96 -0.11 -31.56
N GLU A 177 19.66 0.36 -32.77
CA GLU A 177 20.59 0.50 -33.88
C GLU A 177 21.72 1.52 -33.61
N ASN A 178 21.52 2.47 -32.69
CA ASN A 178 22.51 3.48 -32.31
C ASN A 178 23.38 3.05 -31.11
N VAL A 179 23.05 1.94 -30.43
CA VAL A 179 23.73 1.51 -29.19
C VAL A 179 25.23 1.28 -29.41
N SER A 180 25.65 0.74 -30.56
CA SER A 180 27.08 0.54 -30.86
C SER A 180 27.85 1.87 -30.89
N SER A 181 27.28 2.92 -31.48
CA SER A 181 27.91 4.24 -31.54
C SER A 181 27.94 4.90 -30.17
N LEU A 182 26.83 4.81 -29.42
CA LEU A 182 26.74 5.36 -28.06
C LEU A 182 27.76 4.69 -27.12
N THR A 183 27.82 3.36 -27.12
CA THR A 183 28.75 2.60 -26.26
C THR A 183 30.20 2.91 -26.60
N GLN A 184 30.52 3.11 -27.88
CA GLN A 184 31.85 3.55 -28.29
C GLN A 184 32.18 4.97 -27.80
N LEU A 185 31.21 5.90 -27.80
CA LEU A 185 31.40 7.28 -27.37
C LEU A 185 31.79 7.39 -25.88
N LYS A 186 31.19 6.57 -25.02
CA LYS A 186 31.41 6.60 -23.56
C LYS A 186 32.34 5.51 -23.02
N LYS A 187 33.00 4.76 -23.91
CA LYS A 187 33.78 3.56 -23.57
C LYS A 187 34.84 3.79 -22.49
N GLU A 188 35.64 4.85 -22.61
CA GLU A 188 36.74 5.13 -21.68
C GLU A 188 36.19 5.49 -20.29
N TRP A 189 35.23 6.41 -20.26
CA TRP A 189 34.56 6.83 -19.03
C TRP A 189 33.89 5.66 -18.31
N ASP A 190 33.13 4.83 -19.03
CA ASP A 190 32.49 3.63 -18.46
C ASP A 190 33.53 2.69 -17.86
N ALA A 191 34.63 2.42 -18.58
CA ALA A 191 35.65 1.48 -18.14
C ALA A 191 36.30 1.96 -16.83
N GLU A 192 36.61 3.25 -16.72
CA GLU A 192 37.14 3.85 -15.50
C GLU A 192 36.13 3.82 -14.36
N TYR A 193 34.88 4.20 -14.63
CA TYR A 193 33.85 4.26 -13.60
C TYR A 193 33.46 2.87 -13.08
N MET A 194 33.31 1.88 -13.97
CA MET A 194 33.11 0.48 -13.58
C MET A 194 34.26 -0.06 -12.74
N LYS A 195 35.51 0.32 -13.03
CA LYS A 195 36.66 -0.08 -12.20
C LYS A 195 36.56 0.50 -10.79
N LYS A 196 36.15 1.76 -10.66
CA LYS A 196 35.92 2.39 -9.35
C LYS A 196 34.82 1.67 -8.57
N LEU A 197 33.68 1.38 -9.20
CA LEU A 197 32.55 0.70 -8.54
C LEU A 197 32.87 -0.73 -8.09
N ARG A 198 33.63 -1.49 -8.88
CA ARG A 198 34.04 -2.86 -8.52
C ARG A 198 35.11 -2.93 -7.42
N ALA A 199 35.74 -1.81 -7.10
CA ALA A 199 36.77 -1.73 -6.07
C ALA A 199 36.20 -1.37 -4.68
N GLN A 200 34.90 -1.08 -4.60
CA GLN A 200 34.16 -0.84 -3.35
C GLN A 200 33.67 -2.17 -2.77
#